data_AF-A0A3N5FWS0-F1
#
_entry.id   AF-A0A3N5FWS0-F1
#
_cell.length_a   1.000
_cell.length_b   1.000
_cell.length_c   1.000
_cell.angle_alpha   90.00
_cell.angle_beta   90.00
_cell.angle_gamma   90.00
#
_symmetry.space_group_name_H-M   'P 1'
#
loop_
_entity.id
_entity.type
_entity.pdbx_description
1 polymer ?
#
loop_
_entity_poly.entity_id
_entity_poly.type
_entity_poly.pdbx_seq_one_letter_code
_entity_poly.pdbx_strand_id
1 'polypeptide(L)'
;MGDKKIRVAIVGLGFGAEFIPIYQGHPNADLVAICQRNEQKLHQIGDAFKINVRYTDYAKLLKDKNVDLVHINSPIPDHAWMSIAALKAGKHVMCTVPMATSVADCKKVVDLVKKTGLTYMMAETVVY
;
A
#
# COMPACT_ATOMS: atom_id res chain seq x y z
N MET A 1 2.77 10.97 -21.31
CA MET A 1 2.37 10.68 -19.92
C MET A 1 3.58 10.01 -19.27
N GLY A 2 4.15 10.70 -18.28
CA GLY A 2 5.60 10.84 -18.13
C GLY A 2 6.39 9.59 -17.73
N ASP A 3 7.67 9.61 -18.10
CA ASP A 3 8.71 8.58 -17.86
C ASP A 3 9.02 8.30 -16.37
N LYS A 4 8.20 8.80 -15.44
CA LYS A 4 8.44 8.68 -14.00
C LYS A 4 7.70 7.46 -13.45
N LYS A 5 8.46 6.45 -13.02
CA LYS A 5 7.93 5.29 -12.29
C LYS A 5 7.24 5.73 -10.99
N ILE A 6 6.11 5.11 -10.68
CA ILE A 6 5.43 5.32 -9.39
C ILE A 6 6.17 4.56 -8.30
N ARG A 7 6.49 5.22 -7.18
CA ARG A 7 7.22 4.59 -6.07
C ARG A 7 6.24 3.96 -5.09
N VAL A 8 6.33 2.65 -4.91
CA VAL A 8 5.34 1.84 -4.21
C VAL A 8 5.91 1.31 -2.91
N ALA A 9 5.08 1.28 -1.87
CA ALA A 9 5.33 0.51 -0.66
C ALA A 9 4.25 -0.55 -0.44
N ILE A 10 4.66 -1.79 -0.12
CA ILE A 10 3.72 -2.87 0.25
C ILE A 10 3.56 -2.91 1.77
N VAL A 11 2.31 -2.98 2.22
CA VAL A 11 1.94 -2.97 3.64
C VAL A 11 1.20 -4.26 3.98
N GLY A 12 1.74 -5.05 4.90
CA GLY A 12 1.28 -6.41 5.17
C GLY A 12 1.96 -7.40 4.22
N LEU A 13 2.86 -8.23 4.76
CA LEU A 13 3.71 -9.13 3.97
C LEU A 13 3.37 -10.61 4.21
N GLY A 14 2.13 -10.91 4.62
CA GLY A 14 1.59 -12.25 4.49
C GLY A 14 1.31 -12.53 3.02
N PHE A 15 0.03 -12.46 2.64
CA PHE A 15 -0.38 -12.49 1.23
C PHE A 15 0.31 -11.41 0.39
N GLY A 16 0.57 -10.22 0.94
CA GLY A 16 1.16 -9.10 0.21
C GLY A 16 2.56 -9.34 -0.35
N ALA A 17 3.31 -10.33 0.16
CA ALA A 17 4.64 -10.66 -0.36
C ALA A 17 4.59 -11.17 -1.82
N GLU A 18 3.48 -11.77 -2.25
CA GLU A 18 3.27 -12.26 -3.62
C GLU A 18 3.30 -11.13 -4.67
N PHE A 19 3.06 -9.88 -4.26
CA PHE A 19 3.10 -8.72 -5.17
C PHE A 19 4.51 -8.14 -5.34
N ILE A 20 5.50 -8.56 -4.52
CA ILE A 20 6.86 -8.03 -4.60
C ILE A 20 7.47 -8.24 -6.00
N PRO A 21 7.49 -9.47 -6.57
CA PRO A 21 8.05 -9.70 -7.90
C PRO A 21 7.32 -8.91 -9.00
N ILE A 22 6.01 -8.73 -8.83
CA ILE A 22 5.17 -7.99 -9.79
C ILE A 22 5.65 -6.54 -9.87
N TYR A 23 5.84 -5.85 -8.74
CA TYR A 23 6.35 -4.48 -8.76
C TYR A 23 7.82 -4.39 -9.19
N GLN A 24 8.68 -5.33 -8.78
CA GLN A 24 10.09 -5.35 -9.21
C GLN A 24 10.23 -5.53 -10.73
N GLY A 25 9.31 -6.25 -11.37
CA GLY A 25 9.29 -6.47 -12.82
C GLY A 25 8.51 -5.42 -13.62
N HIS A 26 7.75 -4.52 -12.96
CA HIS A 26 6.86 -3.62 -13.68
C HIS A 26 7.60 -2.39 -14.25
N PRO A 27 7.46 -2.07 -15.55
CA PRO A 27 8.24 -1.00 -16.18
C PRO A 27 7.93 0.39 -15.61
N ASN A 28 6.71 0.60 -15.11
CA ASN A 28 6.24 1.91 -14.62
C ASN A 28 6.12 1.99 -13.09
N ALA A 29 6.62 0.99 -12.36
CA ALA A 29 6.60 1.01 -10.89
C ALA A 29 7.99 0.70 -10.32
N ASP A 30 8.24 1.22 -9.13
CA ASP A 30 9.45 0.96 -8.36
C ASP A 30 9.06 0.60 -6.93
N LEU A 31 9.41 -0.61 -6.48
CA LEU A 31 9.14 -1.06 -5.13
C LEU A 31 10.20 -0.50 -4.18
N VAL A 32 9.88 0.61 -3.53
CA VAL A 32 10.84 1.35 -2.71
C VAL A 32 10.87 0.91 -1.26
N ALA A 33 9.77 0.35 -0.73
CA ALA A 33 9.69 -0.03 0.68
C ALA A 33 8.70 -1.17 0.96
N ILE A 34 8.90 -1.84 2.09
CA ILE A 34 7.97 -2.84 2.64
C ILE A 34 7.66 -2.52 4.11
N CYS A 35 6.46 -2.88 4.56
CA CYS A 35 5.99 -2.58 5.91
C CYS A 35 5.19 -3.73 6.52
N GLN A 36 5.59 -4.20 7.71
CA GLN A 36 4.77 -5.10 8.53
C GLN A 36 5.17 -5.05 10.00
N ARG A 37 4.27 -5.44 10.91
CA ARG A 37 4.49 -5.36 12.36
C ARG A 37 5.57 -6.32 12.89
N ASN A 38 5.69 -7.51 12.30
CA ASN A 38 6.66 -8.51 12.75
C ASN A 38 8.03 -8.24 12.11
N GLU A 39 8.97 -7.72 12.90
CA GLU A 39 10.32 -7.34 12.46
C GLU A 39 11.12 -8.52 11.91
N GLN A 40 11.07 -9.69 12.56
CA GLN A 40 11.79 -10.87 12.08
C GLN A 40 11.34 -11.28 10.68
N LYS A 41 10.02 -11.39 10.45
CA LYS A 41 9.47 -11.69 9.11
C LYS A 41 9.75 -10.57 8.12
N LEU A 42 9.75 -9.31 8.55
CA LEU A 42 10.07 -8.15 7.71
C LEU A 42 11.48 -8.27 7.17
N HIS A 43 12.45 -8.64 8.01
CA HIS A 43 13.81 -8.85 7.56
C HIS A 43 13.94 -10.08 6.67
N GLN A 44 13.34 -11.21 7.03
CA GLN A 44 13.37 -12.43 6.20
C GLN A 44 12.88 -12.16 4.77
N ILE A 45 11.74 -11.50 4.61
CA ILE A 45 11.17 -11.17 3.30
C ILE A 45 12.01 -10.10 2.59
N GLY A 46 12.43 -9.06 3.31
CA GLY A 46 13.27 -8.02 2.75
C GLY A 46 14.61 -8.55 2.24
N ASP A 47 15.21 -9.52 2.91
CA ASP A 47 16.47 -10.13 2.51
C ASP A 47 16.26 -11.02 1.27
N ALA A 48 15.22 -11.86 1.28
CA ALA A 48 14.87 -12.74 0.16
C ALA A 48 14.65 -11.97 -1.16
N PHE A 49 14.01 -10.81 -1.09
CA PHE A 49 13.70 -9.97 -2.25
C PHE A 49 14.65 -8.78 -2.45
N LYS A 50 15.71 -8.66 -1.64
CA LYS A 50 16.73 -7.58 -1.70
C LYS A 50 16.14 -6.16 -1.56
N ILE A 51 15.20 -5.98 -0.64
CA ILE A 51 14.54 -4.71 -0.34
C ILE A 51 15.17 -4.11 0.93
N ASN A 52 15.74 -2.91 0.80
CA ASN A 52 16.49 -2.28 1.90
C ASN A 52 15.62 -1.43 2.84
N VAL A 53 14.62 -0.72 2.31
CA VAL A 53 13.78 0.17 3.12
C VAL A 53 12.64 -0.63 3.72
N ARG A 54 12.63 -0.71 5.05
CA ARG A 54 11.74 -1.58 5.81
C ARG A 54 11.14 -0.81 6.98
N TYR A 55 9.83 -0.91 7.16
CA TYR A 55 9.12 -0.23 8.24
C TYR A 55 8.35 -1.23 9.11
N THR A 56 8.55 -1.17 10.42
CA THR A 56 7.67 -1.85 11.39
C THR A 56 6.48 -1.00 11.81
N ASP A 57 6.57 0.31 11.57
CA ASP A 57 5.59 1.33 11.93
C ASP A 57 5.01 1.99 10.67
N TYR A 58 3.71 1.79 10.48
CA TYR A 58 2.98 2.34 9.34
C TYR A 58 2.97 3.89 9.34
N ALA A 59 2.91 4.53 10.50
CA ALA A 59 2.94 5.99 10.58
C ALA A 59 4.30 6.56 10.16
N LYS A 60 5.40 5.81 10.37
CA LYS A 60 6.72 6.18 9.83
C LYS A 60 6.78 6.02 8.32
N LEU A 61 6.25 4.91 7.78
CA LEU A 61 6.14 4.71 6.32
C LEU A 61 5.40 5.88 5.66
N LEU A 62 4.27 6.32 6.22
CA LEU A 62 3.47 7.39 5.63
C LEU A 62 4.18 8.76 5.55
N LYS A 63 5.19 8.99 6.39
CA LYS A 63 6.03 10.19 6.37
C LYS A 63 7.13 10.13 5.31
N ASP A 64 7.39 8.97 4.72
CA ASP A 64 8.42 8.80 3.72
C ASP A 64 8.03 9.54 2.42
N LYS A 65 8.81 10.56 2.07
CA LYS A 65 8.63 11.33 0.83
C LYS A 65 8.99 10.53 -0.42
N ASN A 66 9.62 9.38 -0.26
CA ASN A 66 9.98 8.47 -1.34
C ASN A 66 8.87 7.50 -1.74
N VAL A 67 7.75 7.46 -1.00
CA VAL A 67 6.59 6.62 -1.33
C VAL A 67 5.51 7.47 -1.98
N ASP A 68 5.01 7.08 -3.13
CA ASP A 68 3.88 7.74 -3.81
C ASP A 68 2.56 6.98 -3.60
N LEU A 69 2.64 5.64 -3.58
CA LEU A 69 1.53 4.70 -3.48
C LEU A 69 1.78 3.70 -2.34
N VAL A 70 0.77 3.42 -1.52
CA VAL A 70 0.78 2.25 -0.63
C VAL A 70 -0.16 1.17 -1.15
N HIS A 71 0.34 -0.06 -1.19
CA HIS A 71 -0.45 -1.26 -1.48
C HIS A 71 -0.73 -2.01 -0.17
N ILE A 72 -1.95 -1.86 0.35
CA ILE A 72 -2.41 -2.39 1.63
C ILE A 72 -2.94 -3.81 1.43
N ASN A 73 -2.26 -4.76 2.09
CA ASN A 73 -2.52 -6.20 2.13
C ASN A 73 -2.62 -6.68 3.59
N SER A 74 -3.09 -5.80 4.49
CA SER A 74 -3.27 -6.08 5.92
C SER A 74 -4.53 -6.92 6.16
N PRO A 75 -4.82 -7.36 7.40
CA PRO A 75 -6.12 -7.93 7.72
C PRO A 75 -7.28 -6.95 7.46
N ILE A 76 -8.45 -7.48 7.12
CA ILE A 76 -9.65 -6.71 6.72
C ILE A 76 -10.02 -5.58 7.68
N PRO A 77 -10.00 -5.75 9.03
CA PRO A 77 -10.34 -4.67 9.95
C PRO A 77 -9.43 -3.43 9.82
N ASP A 78 -8.24 -3.60 9.25
CA ASP A 78 -7.26 -2.53 9.13
C ASP A 78 -7.41 -1.70 7.82
N HIS A 79 -8.12 -2.22 6.82
CA HIS A 79 -8.17 -1.61 5.48
C HIS A 79 -8.64 -0.15 5.50
N ALA A 80 -9.74 0.13 6.19
CA ALA A 80 -10.36 1.46 6.18
C ALA A 80 -9.47 2.52 6.83
N TRP A 81 -9.01 2.27 8.06
CA TRP A 81 -8.22 3.26 8.79
C TRP A 81 -6.84 3.47 8.13
N MET A 82 -6.23 2.41 7.60
CA MET A 82 -4.95 2.52 6.88
C MET A 82 -5.12 3.32 5.59
N SER A 83 -6.15 3.03 4.79
CA SER A 83 -6.45 3.77 3.57
C SER A 83 -6.71 5.26 3.85
N ILE A 84 -7.50 5.57 4.89
CA ILE A 84 -7.77 6.94 5.32
C ILE A 84 -6.48 7.65 5.73
N ALA A 85 -5.60 6.98 6.50
CA ALA A 85 -4.34 7.55 6.95
C ALA A 85 -3.39 7.83 5.77
N ALA A 86 -3.29 6.91 4.81
CA ALA A 86 -2.49 7.09 3.60
C ALA A 86 -2.97 8.25 2.72
N LEU A 87 -4.27 8.32 2.45
CA LEU A 87 -4.86 9.42 1.68
C LEU A 87 -4.60 10.77 2.36
N LYS A 88 -4.76 10.84 3.70
CA LYS A 88 -4.43 12.06 4.47
C LYS A 88 -2.94 12.41 4.43
N ALA A 89 -2.07 11.42 4.30
CA ALA A 89 -0.62 11.61 4.17
C ALA A 89 -0.17 11.95 2.74
N GLY A 90 -1.10 12.14 1.80
CA GLY A 90 -0.76 12.49 0.42
C GLY A 90 -0.36 11.30 -0.45
N LYS A 91 -0.73 10.07 -0.07
CA LYS A 91 -0.37 8.84 -0.80
C LYS A 91 -1.56 8.29 -1.58
N HIS A 92 -1.33 7.83 -2.79
CA HIS A 92 -2.28 6.97 -3.48
C HIS A 92 -2.43 5.65 -2.70
N VAL A 93 -3.58 4.99 -2.86
CA VAL A 93 -3.89 3.73 -2.18
C VAL A 93 -4.36 2.68 -3.16
N MET A 94 -3.78 1.49 -3.06
CA MET A 94 -4.35 0.24 -3.56
C MET A 94 -4.58 -0.66 -2.35
N CYS A 95 -5.77 -1.20 -2.18
CA CYS A 95 -6.08 -2.02 -1.00
C CYS A 95 -6.79 -3.30 -1.43
N THR A 96 -6.38 -4.43 -0.84
CA THR A 96 -7.05 -5.71 -1.01
C THR A 96 -8.53 -5.63 -0.63
N VAL A 97 -9.33 -6.48 -1.26
CA VAL A 97 -10.76 -6.59 -0.99
C VAL A 97 -11.04 -7.19 0.39
N PRO A 98 -12.13 -6.80 1.05
CA PRO A 98 -13.04 -5.69 0.72
C PRO A 98 -12.46 -4.32 1.13
N MET A 99 -12.94 -3.21 0.59
CA MET A 99 -12.50 -1.84 0.98
C MET A 99 -12.60 -1.58 2.50
N ALA A 100 -13.70 -1.99 3.12
CA ALA A 100 -13.96 -1.87 4.56
C ALA A 100 -15.05 -2.86 4.99
N THR A 101 -15.29 -2.96 6.30
CA THR A 101 -16.37 -3.79 6.89
C THR A 101 -17.69 -3.04 7.06
N SER A 102 -17.76 -1.74 6.71
CA SER A 102 -18.97 -0.93 6.81
C SER A 102 -19.10 0.04 5.64
N VAL A 103 -20.33 0.29 5.20
CA VAL A 103 -20.64 1.29 4.16
C VAL A 103 -20.22 2.69 4.60
N ALA A 104 -20.36 3.00 5.89
CA ALA A 104 -19.95 4.29 6.45
C ALA A 104 -18.44 4.54 6.28
N ASP A 105 -17.62 3.51 6.49
CA ASP A 105 -16.17 3.63 6.28
C ASP A 105 -15.80 3.67 4.80
N CYS A 106 -16.47 2.90 3.94
CA CYS A 106 -16.32 3.04 2.49
C CYS A 106 -16.59 4.49 2.04
N LYS A 107 -17.65 5.11 2.57
CA LYS A 107 -18.00 6.50 2.26
C LYS A 107 -16.88 7.46 2.68
N LYS A 108 -16.28 7.28 3.85
CA LYS A 108 -15.15 8.13 4.31
C LYS A 108 -13.95 8.06 3.36
N VAL A 109 -13.63 6.88 2.85
CA VAL A 109 -12.54 6.69 1.86
C VAL A 109 -12.88 7.43 0.55
N VAL A 110 -14.09 7.24 0.02
CA VAL A 110 -14.56 7.92 -1.21
C VAL A 110 -14.56 9.43 -1.07
N ASP A 111 -15.03 9.95 0.07
CA ASP A 111 -15.04 11.39 0.33
C ASP A 111 -13.61 11.98 0.40
N LEU A 112 -12.65 11.23 0.96
CA LEU A 112 -11.24 11.62 0.97
C LEU A 112 -10.61 11.62 -0.42
N VAL A 113 -10.89 10.60 -1.23
CA VAL A 113 -10.47 10.55 -2.64
C VAL A 113 -10.95 11.80 -3.37
N LYS A 114 -12.23 12.13 -3.26
CA LYS A 114 -12.81 13.36 -3.86
C LYS A 114 -12.15 14.64 -3.35
N LYS A 115 -11.87 14.71 -2.05
CA LYS A 115 -11.27 15.90 -1.42
C LYS A 115 -9.80 16.09 -1.79
N THR A 116 -9.04 15.01 -1.88
CA THR A 116 -7.58 15.04 -2.07
C THR A 116 -7.16 15.00 -3.53
N GLY A 117 -8.02 14.49 -4.43
CA GLY A 117 -7.67 14.19 -5.80
C GLY A 117 -6.74 12.97 -5.95
N LEU A 118 -6.44 12.27 -4.86
CA LEU A 118 -5.63 11.05 -4.86
C LEU A 118 -6.48 9.86 -5.32
N THR A 119 -5.79 8.83 -5.79
CA THR A 119 -6.43 7.60 -6.26
C THR A 119 -6.57 6.60 -5.13
N TYR A 120 -7.75 6.00 -5.03
CA TYR A 120 -7.96 4.74 -4.32
C TYR A 120 -8.36 3.67 -5.35
N MET A 121 -7.70 2.52 -5.31
CA MET A 121 -8.06 1.33 -6.08
C MET A 121 -8.40 0.20 -5.11
N MET A 122 -9.58 -0.41 -5.30
CA MET A 122 -9.88 -1.70 -4.70
C MET A 122 -9.22 -2.77 -5.56
N ALA A 123 -8.33 -3.57 -4.98
CA ALA A 123 -7.60 -4.64 -5.69
C ALA A 123 -8.49 -5.87 -5.91
N GLU A 124 -9.63 -5.67 -6.56
CA GLU A 124 -10.51 -6.72 -7.05
C GLU A 124 -9.94 -7.25 -8.38
N THR A 125 -9.75 -8.56 -8.47
CA THR A 125 -9.12 -9.21 -9.63
C THR A 125 -10.09 -10.05 -10.45
N VAL A 126 -11.33 -10.26 -10.01
CA VAL A 126 -12.30 -11.09 -10.76
C VAL A 126 -12.92 -10.38 -11.97
N VAL A 127 -12.65 -9.08 -12.14
CA VAL A 127 -13.27 -8.23 -13.18
C VAL A 127 -12.27 -7.76 -14.25
N TYR A 128 -11.06 -8.33 -14.27
CA TYR A 128 -9.96 -8.00 -15.19
C TYR A 128 -9.35 -9.28 -15.78
#